data_AF-A0A2G2WI80-F1
#
_entry.id   AF-A0A2G2WI80-F1
#
_cell.length_a   1.000
_cell.length_b   1.000
_cell.length_c   1.000
_cell.angle_alpha   90.00
_cell.angle_beta   90.00
_cell.angle_gamma   90.00
#
_symmetry.space_group_name_H-M   'P 1'
#
loop_
_entity.id
_entity.type
_entity.pdbx_description
1 polymer ?
#
loop_
_entity_poly.entity_id
_entity_poly.type
_entity_poly.pdbx_seq_one_letter_code
_entity_poly.pdbx_strand_id
1 'polypeptide(L)'
;MSGFLDQKFHTDWSTIEAYRDKMNNSFDVEYVKGIAQQPIGRLDCSLFVVAYAEYLSDGLEVPNDGLDAGLLRKRHAALLWKYGEAKAHKLYTSDIKDPR
;
A
#
# COMPACT_ATOMS: atom_id res chain seq x y z
N MET A 1 13.03 -14.38 -14.67
CA MET A 1 12.69 -13.14 -13.92
C MET A 1 11.59 -12.41 -14.69
N SER A 2 10.63 -11.87 -13.95
CA SER A 2 9.20 -11.70 -14.25
C SER A 2 8.84 -10.85 -15.47
N GLY A 3 7.95 -11.37 -16.32
CA GLY A 3 7.27 -10.64 -17.40
C GLY A 3 6.10 -9.75 -16.96
N PHE A 4 6.09 -9.33 -15.69
CA PHE A 4 5.05 -8.49 -15.09
C PHE A 4 5.33 -6.99 -15.25
N LEU A 5 6.61 -6.61 -15.30
CA LEU A 5 7.06 -5.23 -15.37
C LEU A 5 7.43 -4.90 -16.82
N ASP A 6 6.55 -4.20 -17.53
CA ASP A 6 6.87 -3.69 -18.86
C ASP A 6 7.27 -2.22 -18.78
N GLN A 7 8.46 -1.94 -19.32
CA GLN A 7 9.04 -0.64 -19.65
C GLN A 7 9.16 0.39 -18.50
N LYS A 8 10.38 0.52 -17.95
CA LYS A 8 10.82 1.73 -17.22
C LYS A 8 10.82 2.93 -18.18
N PHE A 9 9.76 3.72 -18.16
CA PHE A 9 9.80 5.05 -18.76
C PHE A 9 10.55 5.97 -17.80
N HIS A 10 11.70 6.47 -18.23
CA HIS A 10 12.33 7.58 -17.53
C HIS A 10 11.46 8.82 -17.79
N THR A 11 10.61 9.16 -16.81
CA THR A 11 9.83 10.40 -16.87
C THR A 11 10.81 11.55 -16.87
N ASP A 12 10.91 12.26 -17.99
CA ASP A 12 11.75 13.44 -18.10
C ASP A 12 11.11 14.61 -17.33
N TRP A 13 11.41 14.65 -16.03
CA TRP A 13 10.97 15.69 -15.10
C TRP A 13 11.40 17.10 -15.53
N SER A 14 12.39 17.23 -16.42
CA SER A 14 12.87 18.54 -16.90
C SER A 14 11.85 19.27 -17.77
N THR A 15 10.90 18.53 -18.37
CA THR A 15 9.80 19.11 -19.16
C THR A 15 8.67 19.68 -18.30
N ILE A 16 8.66 19.42 -16.99
CA ILE A 16 7.63 19.92 -16.08
C ILE A 16 8.19 21.09 -15.26
N GLU A 17 7.78 22.31 -15.60
CA GLU A 17 8.32 23.57 -15.04
C GLU A 17 8.28 23.61 -13.50
N ALA A 18 7.24 23.03 -12.89
CA ALA A 18 7.07 22.97 -11.43
C ALA A 18 8.06 22.03 -10.70
N TYR A 19 8.83 21.21 -11.42
CA TYR A 19 9.77 20.23 -10.85
C TYR A 19 11.22 20.45 -11.31
N ARG A 20 11.49 21.51 -12.05
CA ARG A 20 12.82 21.78 -12.65
C ARG A 20 13.94 21.93 -11.61
N ASP A 21 13.61 22.42 -10.42
CA ASP A 21 14.52 22.55 -9.26
C ASP A 21 14.73 21.22 -8.48
N LYS A 22 13.85 20.24 -8.69
CA LYS A 22 13.85 18.94 -7.99
C LYS A 22 14.57 17.82 -8.75
N MET A 23 15.22 18.14 -9.87
CA MET A 23 15.94 17.17 -10.72
C MET A 23 17.02 16.37 -9.96
N ASN A 24 17.68 16.99 -8.98
CA ASN A 24 18.68 16.32 -8.14
C ASN A 24 18.09 15.25 -7.19
N ASN A 25 16.75 15.19 -7.04
CA ASN A 25 16.04 14.24 -6.20
C ASN A 25 15.03 13.39 -7.01
N SER A 26 15.37 13.07 -8.27
CA SER A 26 14.53 12.23 -9.11
C SER A 26 14.53 10.77 -8.61
N PHE A 27 13.43 10.07 -8.86
CA PHE A 27 13.27 8.65 -8.58
C PHE A 27 12.65 7.95 -9.79
N ASP A 28 12.91 6.65 -9.91
CA ASP A 28 12.32 5.82 -10.94
C ASP A 28 10.81 5.67 -10.69
N VAL A 29 10.01 5.97 -11.71
CA VAL A 29 8.57 5.71 -11.70
C VAL A 29 8.31 4.52 -12.60
N GLU A 30 7.66 3.50 -12.05
CA GLU A 30 7.26 2.32 -12.79
C GLU A 30 5.75 2.28 -12.94
N TYR A 31 5.27 2.18 -14.18
CA TYR A 31 3.86 2.03 -14.47
C TYR A 31 3.53 0.55 -14.63
N VAL A 32 2.71 0.02 -13.73
CA VAL A 32 2.33 -1.39 -13.78
C VAL A 32 1.01 -1.52 -14.54
N LYS A 33 1.04 -2.26 -15.65
CA LYS A 33 -0.14 -2.58 -16.48
C LYS A 33 -0.81 -3.86 -16.00
N GLY A 34 -2.05 -4.08 -16.45
CA GLY A 34 -2.77 -5.34 -16.21
C GLY A 34 -3.32 -5.51 -14.81
N ILE A 35 -3.02 -4.56 -13.92
CA ILE A 35 -3.54 -4.53 -12.56
C ILE A 35 -5.07 -4.43 -12.57
N ALA A 36 -5.71 -5.27 -11.76
CA ALA A 36 -7.15 -5.22 -11.59
C ALA A 36 -7.61 -3.91 -10.93
N GLN A 37 -8.61 -3.25 -11.51
CA GLN A 37 -9.14 -2.02 -10.96
C GLN A 37 -10.39 -2.27 -10.14
N GLN A 38 -10.65 -1.37 -9.18
CA GLN A 38 -11.91 -1.38 -8.46
C GLN A 38 -13.07 -1.14 -9.46
N PRO A 39 -14.14 -1.95 -9.42
CA PRO A 39 -15.33 -1.71 -10.23
C PRO A 39 -15.94 -0.34 -9.94
N ILE A 40 -16.40 0.34 -11.00
CA ILE A 40 -17.12 1.62 -10.90
C ILE A 40 -18.32 1.46 -9.95
N GLY A 41 -18.53 2.46 -9.10
CA GLY A 41 -19.67 2.51 -8.18
C GLY A 41 -19.44 1.80 -6.84
N ARG A 42 -18.27 1.21 -6.60
CA ARG A 42 -17.91 0.74 -5.26
C ARG A 42 -17.33 1.86 -4.38
N LEU A 43 -17.43 1.68 -3.06
CA LEU A 43 -16.96 2.63 -2.03
C LEU A 43 -15.71 2.14 -1.26
N ASP A 44 -15.05 1.10 -1.74
CA ASP A 44 -13.96 0.38 -1.07
C ASP A 44 -12.57 0.74 -1.61
N CYS A 45 -12.41 1.95 -2.17
CA CYS A 45 -11.13 2.40 -2.76
C CYS A 45 -9.97 2.35 -1.79
N SER A 46 -10.21 2.66 -0.52
CA SER A 46 -9.20 2.56 0.53
C SER A 46 -8.73 1.12 0.73
N LEU A 47 -9.62 0.13 0.68
CA LEU A 47 -9.26 -1.29 0.82
C LEU A 47 -8.41 -1.77 -0.35
N PHE A 48 -8.73 -1.33 -1.57
CA PHE A 48 -7.91 -1.63 -2.74
C PHE A 48 -6.51 -1.03 -2.59
N VAL A 49 -6.39 0.26 -2.28
CA VAL A 49 -5.08 0.93 -2.11
C VAL A 49 -4.22 0.26 -1.03
N VAL A 50 -4.83 -0.09 0.11
CA VAL A 50 -4.10 -0.74 1.19
C VAL A 50 -3.62 -2.14 0.78
N ALA A 51 -4.45 -2.90 0.05
CA ALA A 51 -4.04 -4.18 -0.49
C ALA A 51 -2.87 -4.05 -1.47
N TYR A 52 -2.90 -3.09 -2.40
CA TYR A 52 -1.76 -2.82 -3.29
C TYR A 52 -0.48 -2.52 -2.51
N ALA A 53 -0.57 -1.64 -1.52
CA ALA A 53 0.57 -1.29 -0.68
C ALA A 53 1.12 -2.52 0.07
N GLU A 54 0.25 -3.39 0.58
CA GLU A 54 0.64 -4.64 1.25
C GLU A 54 1.35 -5.60 0.29
N TYR A 55 0.78 -5.89 -0.88
CA TYR A 55 1.43 -6.75 -1.89
C TYR A 55 2.81 -6.23 -2.29
N LEU A 56 2.91 -4.93 -2.59
CA LEU A 56 4.18 -4.31 -2.96
C LEU A 56 5.20 -4.31 -1.81
N SER A 57 4.75 -4.10 -0.58
CA SER A 57 5.63 -4.14 0.61
C SER A 57 6.17 -5.55 0.87
N ASP A 58 5.36 -6.58 0.62
CA ASP A 58 5.74 -7.98 0.74
C ASP A 58 6.54 -8.49 -0.48
N GLY A 59 6.73 -7.66 -1.51
CA GLY A 59 7.40 -8.03 -2.77
C GLY A 59 6.61 -9.04 -3.60
N LEU A 60 5.30 -9.13 -3.38
CA LEU A 60 4.39 -10.03 -4.07
C LEU A 60 3.88 -9.40 -5.37
N GLU A 61 3.70 -10.25 -6.38
CA GLU A 61 3.06 -9.85 -7.63
C GLU A 61 1.60 -9.50 -7.38
N VAL A 62 1.15 -8.39 -7.96
CA VAL A 62 -0.21 -7.92 -7.68
C VAL A 62 -1.22 -8.64 -8.55
N PRO A 63 -2.34 -9.15 -7.99
CA PRO A 63 -3.30 -9.94 -8.75
C PRO A 63 -3.97 -9.14 -9.88
N ASN A 64 -4.09 -9.76 -11.05
CA ASN A 64 -4.74 -9.21 -12.24
C ASN A 64 -6.24 -9.60 -12.33
N ASP A 65 -6.70 -10.54 -11.51
CA ASP A 65 -8.03 -11.14 -11.51
C ASP A 65 -9.05 -10.44 -10.60
N GLY A 66 -8.68 -9.30 -10.01
CA GLY A 66 -9.55 -8.53 -9.12
C GLY A 66 -9.34 -8.86 -7.66
N LEU A 67 -9.45 -7.83 -6.81
CA LEU A 67 -9.37 -8.02 -5.36
C LEU A 67 -10.76 -8.26 -4.78
N ASP A 68 -10.93 -9.37 -4.06
CA ASP A 68 -12.15 -9.61 -3.29
C ASP A 68 -12.19 -8.69 -2.07
N ALA A 69 -12.92 -7.59 -2.19
CA ALA A 69 -13.08 -6.64 -1.08
C ALA A 69 -13.77 -7.23 0.15
N GLY A 70 -14.58 -8.28 0.01
CA GLY A 70 -15.13 -9.00 1.14
C GLY A 70 -14.03 -9.67 1.96
N LEU A 71 -13.10 -10.32 1.27
CA LEU A 71 -11.91 -10.92 1.88
C LEU A 71 -10.95 -9.87 2.45
N LEU A 72 -10.67 -8.79 1.71
CA LEU A 72 -9.83 -7.69 2.19
C LEU A 72 -10.40 -7.05 3.46
N ARG A 73 -11.71 -6.81 3.51
CA ARG A 73 -12.38 -6.25 4.69
C ARG A 73 -12.24 -7.16 5.90
N LYS A 74 -12.39 -8.49 5.73
CA LYS A 74 -12.20 -9.46 6.81
C LYS A 74 -10.75 -9.46 7.31
N ARG A 75 -9.78 -9.48 6.39
CA ARG A 75 -8.34 -9.43 6.73
C ARG A 75 -8.01 -8.16 7.51
N HIS A 76 -8.41 -6.98 7.01
CA HIS A 76 -8.14 -5.71 7.68
C HIS A 76 -8.86 -5.58 9.02
N ALA A 77 -10.10 -6.04 9.14
CA ALA A 77 -10.80 -6.06 10.42
C ALA A 77 -10.06 -6.93 11.45
N ALA A 78 -9.56 -8.11 11.05
CA ALA A 78 -8.78 -8.98 11.92
C ALA A 78 -7.43 -8.36 12.32
N LEU A 79 -6.74 -7.69 11.39
CA LEU A 79 -5.49 -6.97 11.66
C LEU A 79 -5.70 -5.81 12.64
N LEU A 80 -6.74 -5.00 12.42
CA LEU A 80 -7.11 -3.89 13.30
C LEU A 80 -7.48 -4.38 14.71
N TRP A 81 -8.22 -5.49 14.79
CA TRP A 81 -8.55 -6.12 16.06
C TRP A 81 -7.29 -6.52 16.84
N LYS A 82 -6.38 -7.28 16.21
CA LYS A 82 -5.11 -7.70 16.83
C LYS A 82 -4.26 -6.52 17.27
N TYR A 83 -4.19 -5.47 16.45
CA TYR A 83 -3.48 -4.24 16.81
C TYR A 83 -4.10 -3.58 18.05
N GLY A 84 -5.43 -3.51 18.12
CA GLY A 84 -6.16 -3.02 19.29
C GLY A 84 -5.83 -3.80 20.56
N GLU A 85 -5.84 -5.13 20.50
CA GLU A 85 -5.47 -6.00 21.61
C GLU A 85 -4.03 -5.76 22.07
N ALA A 86 -3.08 -5.73 21.14
CA ALA A 86 -1.67 -5.50 21.45
C ALA A 86 -1.44 -4.12 22.08
N LYS A 87 -2.14 -3.10 21.59
CA LYS A 87 -2.06 -1.74 22.13
C LYS A 87 -2.64 -1.65 23.54
N ALA A 88 -3.77 -2.30 23.80
CA ALA A 88 -4.38 -2.37 25.12
C ALA A 88 -3.48 -3.12 26.13
N HIS A 89 -2.91 -4.25 25.72
CA HIS A 89 -1.96 -5.00 26.54
C HIS A 89 -0.71 -4.17 26.89
N LYS A 90 -0.16 -3.44 25.90
CA LYS A 90 1.01 -2.59 26.12
C LYS A 90 0.74 -1.48 27.15
N LEU A 91 -0.42 -0.83 27.09
CA LEU A 91 -0.84 0.19 28.05
C LEU A 91 -0.97 -0.38 29.47
N TYR A 92 -1.57 -1.56 29.59
CA TYR A 92 -1.69 -2.25 30.88
C TYR A 92 -0.32 -2.56 31.49
N THR A 93 0.66 -2.99 30.68
CA THR A 93 2.02 -3.27 31.17
C THR A 93 2.85 -2.03 31.51
N SER A 94 2.57 -0.87 30.91
CA SER A 94 3.27 0.38 31.24
C SER A 94 2.82 0.98 32.57
N ASP A 95 1.54 0.83 32.94
CA ASP A 95 0.99 1.36 34.19
C ASP A 95 1.48 0.60 35.44
N ILE A 96 2.00 -0.62 35.28
CA ILE A 96 2.51 -1.46 36.37
C ILE A 96 3.93 -1.07 36.81
N LYS A 97 4.63 -0.21 36.04
CA LYS A 97 6.03 0.16 36.26
C LYS A 97 6.24 1.57 36.82
N ASP A 98 5.23 2.16 37.47
CA ASP A 98 5.44 3.35 38.32
C ASP A 98 5.53 2.92 39.81
N PRO A 99 6.69 2.39 40.27
CA PRO A 99 6.91 2.13 41.69
C PRO A 99 7.20 3.46 42.40
N ARG A 100 6.50 3.63 43.52
CA ARG A 100 6.67 4.70 44.50
C ARG A 100 8.08 4.75 45.10
#